data_AF-A0A6L3NA14-F1
#
_entry.id   AF-A0A6L3NA14-F1
#
_cell.length_a   1.000
_cell.length_b   1.000
_cell.length_c   1.000
_cell.angle_alpha   90.00
_cell.angle_beta   90.00
_cell.angle_gamma   90.00
#
_symmetry.space_group_name_H-M   'P 1'
#
loop_
_entity.id
_entity.type
_entity.pdbx_description
1 polymer ?
#
loop_
_entity_poly.entity_id
_entity_poly.type
_entity_poly.pdbx_seq_one_letter_code
_entity_poly.pdbx_strand_id
1 'polypeptide(L)'
;QRRGLFGRGLRLASKLLGPRDWSSLATRADAIDDAVGALYRDRAKVAKTFALSLVGWIVGTAEVWLALHFLGHPVSWLDALLLESVGQAIRGAAFAIPGSLGAQEGGYLLLAPLVGLPPEAALALSLAKRARELALGLPGLLYLHFSERNWQRRRAPQPIAD
;
A
#
# COMPACT_ATOMS: atom_id res chain seq x y z
N GLN A 1 15.74 -13.01 -11.99
CA GLN A 1 16.61 -12.61 -13.11
C GLN A 1 15.98 -11.43 -13.85
N ARG A 2 16.38 -10.18 -13.55
CA ARG A 2 16.45 -9.02 -14.48
C ARG A 2 17.35 -7.94 -13.84
N ARG A 3 18.68 -8.15 -13.91
CA ARG A 3 19.68 -7.12 -13.62
C ARG A 3 19.61 -6.04 -14.70
N GLY A 4 19.51 -4.76 -14.31
CA GLY A 4 19.83 -3.63 -15.20
C GLY A 4 18.70 -3.03 -16.04
N LEU A 5 17.42 -3.22 -15.71
CA LEU A 5 16.33 -2.48 -16.38
C LEU A 5 16.33 -1.00 -15.96
N PHE A 6 16.45 -0.72 -14.65
CA PHE A 6 16.51 0.65 -14.14
C PHE A 6 17.78 1.38 -14.59
N GLY A 7 18.94 0.74 -14.49
CA GLY A 7 20.21 1.32 -14.97
C GLY A 7 20.26 1.56 -16.49
N ARG A 8 19.47 0.85 -17.30
CA ARG A 8 19.31 1.14 -18.75
C ARG A 8 18.31 2.26 -19.00
N GLY A 9 17.18 2.25 -18.30
CA GLY A 9 16.18 3.32 -18.39
C GLY A 9 16.73 4.68 -17.96
N LEU A 10 17.50 4.72 -16.88
CA LEU A 10 18.13 5.94 -16.37
C LEU A 10 19.21 6.48 -17.32
N ARG A 11 19.97 5.60 -17.99
CA ARG A 11 20.97 5.98 -19.01
C ARG A 11 20.36 6.49 -20.31
N LEU A 12 19.19 5.97 -20.69
CA LEU A 12 18.40 6.49 -21.80
C LEU A 12 17.80 7.86 -21.46
N ALA A 13 17.28 8.02 -20.24
CA ALA A 13 16.74 9.29 -19.75
C ALA A 13 17.82 10.38 -19.64
N SER A 14 19.03 10.04 -19.16
CA SER A 14 20.14 10.99 -19.05
C SER A 14 20.66 11.49 -20.40
N LYS A 15 20.47 10.70 -21.48
CA LYS A 15 20.78 11.12 -22.85
C LYS A 15 19.77 12.11 -23.43
N LEU A 16 18.54 12.10 -22.92
CA LEU A 16 17.44 12.97 -23.40
C LEU A 16 17.29 14.26 -22.59
N LEU A 17 17.73 14.31 -21.33
CA LEU A 17 17.42 15.39 -20.39
C LEU A 17 18.61 16.26 -19.93
N GLY A 18 19.82 16.07 -20.49
CA GLY A 18 20.97 16.96 -20.27
C GLY A 18 21.73 16.78 -18.93
N PRO A 19 22.90 17.43 -18.78
CA PRO A 19 23.88 17.12 -17.72
C PRO A 19 23.53 17.83 -16.41
N ARG A 20 22.71 17.21 -15.58
CA ARG A 20 22.53 17.58 -14.15
C ARG A 20 22.76 16.35 -13.29
N ASP A 21 23.83 16.32 -12.50
CA ASP A 21 24.18 15.37 -11.42
C ASP A 21 23.33 14.08 -11.23
N TRP A 22 23.22 13.28 -12.29
CA TRP A 22 22.52 11.99 -12.28
C TRP A 22 23.33 10.88 -11.59
N SER A 23 24.60 11.13 -11.29
CA SER A 23 25.51 10.19 -10.63
C SER A 23 25.04 9.84 -9.22
N SER A 24 24.58 10.83 -8.45
CA SER A 24 24.07 10.61 -7.08
C SER A 24 22.77 9.81 -7.04
N LEU A 25 21.89 9.98 -8.04
CA LEU A 25 20.66 9.21 -8.20
C LEU A 25 20.95 7.79 -8.70
N ALA A 26 21.91 7.63 -9.62
CA ALA A 26 22.36 6.33 -10.10
C ALA A 26 23.00 5.50 -8.97
N THR A 27 23.88 6.07 -8.15
CA THR A 27 24.49 5.37 -7.01
C THR A 27 23.46 4.96 -5.95
N ARG A 28 22.43 5.79 -5.71
CA ARG A 28 21.31 5.42 -4.82
C ARG A 28 20.46 4.30 -5.41
N ALA A 29 20.22 4.32 -6.72
CA ALA A 29 19.51 3.24 -7.40
C ALA A 29 20.29 1.93 -7.36
N ASP A 30 21.61 1.96 -7.60
CA ASP A 30 22.48 0.79 -7.51
C ASP A 30 22.52 0.22 -6.07
N ALA A 31 22.55 1.07 -5.05
CA ALA A 31 22.47 0.64 -3.65
C ALA A 31 21.12 -0.03 -3.31
N ILE A 32 20.01 0.44 -3.88
CA ILE A 32 18.69 -0.20 -3.75
C ILE A 32 18.69 -1.55 -4.47
N ASP A 33 19.25 -1.61 -5.69
CA ASP A 33 19.35 -2.85 -6.47
C ASP A 33 20.21 -3.91 -5.76
N ASP A 34 21.31 -3.51 -5.12
CA ASP A 34 22.15 -4.40 -4.32
C ASP A 34 21.46 -4.85 -3.04
N ALA A 35 20.73 -3.96 -2.36
CA ALA A 35 19.93 -4.32 -1.19
C ALA A 35 18.81 -5.31 -1.55
N VAL A 36 18.13 -5.11 -2.69
CA VAL A 36 17.14 -6.04 -3.23
C VAL A 36 17.81 -7.37 -3.60
N GLY A 37 18.98 -7.33 -4.25
CA GLY A 37 19.76 -8.52 -4.57
C GLY A 37 20.19 -9.34 -3.35
N ALA A 38 20.58 -8.66 -2.26
CA ALA A 38 20.92 -9.28 -0.99
C ALA A 38 19.69 -9.88 -0.28
N LEU A 39 18.53 -9.20 -0.34
CA LEU A 39 17.27 -9.71 0.21
C LEU A 39 16.81 -10.98 -0.53
N TYR A 40 16.95 -11.02 -1.85
CA TYR A 40 16.62 -12.19 -2.67
C TYR A 40 17.57 -13.38 -2.50
N ARG A 41 18.76 -13.19 -1.91
CA ARG A 41 19.69 -14.28 -1.59
C ARG A 41 19.21 -15.14 -0.42
N ASP A 42 18.41 -14.58 0.49
CA ASP A 42 17.84 -15.30 1.62
C ASP A 42 16.42 -15.77 1.29
N ARG A 43 16.34 -16.93 0.60
CA ARG A 43 15.06 -17.49 0.15
C ARG A 43 14.08 -17.75 1.29
N ALA A 44 14.59 -18.00 2.50
CA ALA A 44 13.75 -18.19 3.68
C ALA A 44 13.09 -16.88 4.13
N LYS A 45 13.81 -15.75 4.09
CA LYS A 45 13.21 -14.42 4.35
C LYS A 45 12.18 -14.05 3.29
N VAL A 46 12.47 -14.26 2.02
CA VAL A 46 11.52 -13.99 0.92
C VAL A 46 10.25 -14.84 1.10
N ALA A 47 10.40 -16.13 1.39
CA ALA A 47 9.25 -17.01 1.62
C ALA A 47 8.43 -16.60 2.85
N LYS A 48 9.07 -16.20 3.95
CA LYS A 48 8.39 -15.71 5.16
C LYS A 48 7.61 -14.42 4.90
N THR A 49 8.23 -13.45 4.22
CA THR A 49 7.55 -12.20 3.84
C THR A 49 6.37 -12.48 2.92
N PHE A 50 6.55 -13.33 1.91
CA PHE A 50 5.46 -13.74 1.02
C PHE A 50 4.33 -14.43 1.79
N ALA A 51 4.65 -15.35 2.70
CA ALA A 51 3.65 -16.03 3.52
C ALA A 51 2.89 -15.05 4.44
N LEU A 52 3.58 -14.11 5.08
CA LEU A 52 2.96 -13.07 5.89
C LEU A 52 2.03 -12.18 5.05
N SER A 53 2.47 -11.77 3.86
CA SER A 53 1.64 -11.01 2.92
C SER A 53 0.42 -11.82 2.48
N LEU A 54 0.58 -13.11 2.19
CA LEU A 54 -0.51 -13.99 1.79
C LEU A 54 -1.52 -14.18 2.92
N VAL A 55 -1.06 -14.36 4.17
CA VAL A 55 -1.93 -14.43 5.35
C VAL A 55 -2.70 -13.13 5.53
N GLY A 56 -2.03 -11.97 5.40
CA GLY A 56 -2.71 -10.68 5.45
C GLY A 56 -3.79 -10.54 4.37
N TRP A 57 -3.53 -11.10 3.19
CA TRP A 57 -4.49 -11.13 2.08
C TRP A 57 -5.70 -12.01 2.39
N ILE A 58 -5.48 -13.22 2.91
CA ILE A 58 -6.55 -14.15 3.33
C ILE A 58 -7.41 -13.53 4.43
N VAL A 59 -6.79 -12.86 5.40
CA VAL A 59 -7.51 -12.15 6.46
C VAL A 59 -8.35 -11.02 5.88
N GLY A 60 -7.81 -10.26 4.91
CA GLY A 60 -8.56 -9.23 4.20
C GLY A 60 -9.79 -9.78 3.47
N THR A 61 -9.65 -10.90 2.77
CA THR A 61 -10.78 -11.56 2.11
C THR A 61 -11.80 -12.11 3.11
N ALA A 62 -11.35 -12.73 4.20
CA ALA A 62 -12.22 -13.24 5.25
C ALA A 62 -13.03 -12.11 5.90
N GLU A 63 -12.43 -10.94 6.07
CA GLU A 63 -13.12 -9.76 6.59
C GLU A 63 -14.19 -9.23 5.63
N VAL A 64 -13.92 -9.18 4.32
CA VAL A 64 -14.93 -8.83 3.31
C VAL A 64 -16.10 -9.80 3.35
N TRP A 65 -15.80 -11.09 3.38
CA TRP A 65 -16.80 -12.15 3.43
C TRP A 65 -17.65 -12.03 4.70
N LEU A 66 -17.02 -11.81 5.86
CA LEU A 66 -17.70 -11.68 7.14
C LEU A 66 -18.53 -10.38 7.21
N ALA A 67 -18.02 -9.27 6.68
CA ALA A 67 -18.77 -8.02 6.60
C ALA A 67 -20.04 -8.20 5.76
N LEU A 68 -19.92 -8.79 4.57
CA LEU A 68 -21.08 -9.06 3.70
C LEU A 68 -22.06 -10.05 4.34
N HIS A 69 -21.56 -11.06 5.05
CA HIS A 69 -22.38 -11.98 5.83
C HIS A 69 -23.20 -11.26 6.91
N PHE A 70 -22.57 -10.37 7.69
CA PHE A 70 -23.26 -9.56 8.70
C PHE A 70 -24.20 -8.52 8.11
N LEU A 71 -23.93 -8.04 6.89
CA LEU A 71 -24.82 -7.16 6.13
C LEU A 71 -26.06 -7.89 5.56
N GLY A 72 -26.19 -9.21 5.77
CA GLY A 72 -27.31 -10.01 5.27
C GLY A 72 -27.19 -10.41 3.80
N HIS A 73 -26.01 -10.22 3.19
CA HIS A 73 -25.70 -10.58 1.81
C HIS A 73 -24.61 -11.66 1.78
N PRO A 74 -24.93 -12.92 2.09
CA PRO A 74 -23.94 -14.00 2.05
C PRO A 74 -23.48 -14.22 0.60
N VAL A 75 -22.26 -13.80 0.30
CA VAL A 75 -21.59 -14.05 -0.98
C VAL A 75 -20.71 -15.29 -0.89
N SER A 76 -20.37 -15.88 -2.04
CA SER A 76 -19.42 -16.99 -2.05
C SER A 76 -18.01 -16.52 -1.67
N TRP A 77 -17.14 -17.46 -1.30
CA TRP A 77 -15.74 -17.13 -0.99
C TRP A 77 -15.02 -16.55 -2.22
N LEU A 78 -15.32 -17.06 -3.42
CA LEU A 78 -14.80 -16.58 -4.69
C LEU A 78 -15.21 -15.13 -4.96
N ASP A 79 -16.46 -14.80 -4.69
CA ASP A 79 -17.00 -13.44 -4.84
C ASP A 79 -16.31 -12.45 -3.90
N ALA A 80 -16.12 -12.82 -2.64
CA ALA A 80 -15.38 -12.01 -1.68
C ALA A 80 -13.91 -11.80 -2.10
N LEU A 81 -13.26 -12.85 -2.63
CA LEU A 81 -11.90 -12.78 -3.16
C LEU A 81 -11.82 -11.87 -4.40
N LEU A 82 -12.80 -11.94 -5.30
CA LEU A 82 -12.90 -11.05 -6.44
C LEU A 82 -13.03 -9.59 -6.00
N LEU A 83 -13.94 -9.29 -5.07
CA LEU A 83 -14.08 -7.93 -4.51
C LEU A 83 -12.80 -7.44 -3.85
N GLU A 84 -12.12 -8.27 -3.05
CA GLU A 84 -10.87 -7.89 -2.39
C GLU A 84 -9.76 -7.62 -3.40
N SER A 85 -9.61 -8.50 -4.40
CA SER A 85 -8.60 -8.37 -5.45
C SER A 85 -8.78 -7.09 -6.24
N VAL A 86 -10.02 -6.79 -6.66
CA VAL A 86 -10.27 -5.57 -7.43
C VAL A 86 -10.17 -4.33 -6.54
N GLY A 87 -10.60 -4.42 -5.28
CA GLY A 87 -10.37 -3.38 -4.29
C GLY A 87 -8.89 -2.99 -4.17
N GLN A 88 -7.98 -3.97 -4.16
CA GLN A 88 -6.55 -3.72 -4.20
C GLN A 88 -6.08 -3.12 -5.52
N ALA A 89 -6.58 -3.61 -6.66
CA ALA A 89 -6.25 -3.05 -7.98
C ALA A 89 -6.66 -1.58 -8.09
N ILE A 90 -7.86 -1.22 -7.61
CA ILE A 90 -8.36 0.16 -7.55
C ILE A 90 -7.46 1.02 -6.68
N ARG A 91 -7.07 0.55 -5.49
CA ARG A 91 -6.12 1.27 -4.61
C ARG A 91 -4.79 1.51 -5.30
N GLY A 92 -4.27 0.50 -6.00
CA GLY A 92 -3.05 0.60 -6.79
C GLY A 92 -3.17 1.62 -7.92
N ALA A 93 -4.29 1.63 -8.65
CA ALA A 93 -4.56 2.62 -9.70
C ALA A 93 -4.76 4.03 -9.13
N ALA A 94 -5.37 4.13 -7.96
CA ALA A 94 -5.64 5.37 -7.24
C ALA A 94 -4.48 5.81 -6.33
N PHE A 95 -3.25 5.29 -6.51
CA PHE A 95 -2.11 5.62 -5.64
C PHE A 95 -1.80 7.12 -5.57
N ALA A 96 -2.11 7.86 -6.64
CA ALA A 96 -1.94 9.31 -6.72
C ALA A 96 -3.02 10.09 -5.95
N ILE A 97 -4.13 9.44 -5.58
CA ILE A 97 -5.26 10.03 -4.87
C ILE A 97 -5.08 9.75 -3.36
N PRO A 98 -4.86 10.78 -2.53
CA PRO A 98 -4.74 10.60 -1.09
C PRO A 98 -6.00 9.93 -0.51
N GLY A 99 -5.82 8.80 0.17
CA GLY A 99 -6.94 8.02 0.73
C GLY A 99 -7.83 7.35 -0.31
N SER A 100 -7.53 7.44 -1.61
CA SER A 100 -8.30 6.84 -2.72
C SER A 100 -9.82 7.12 -2.64
N LEU A 101 -10.15 8.33 -2.17
CA LEU A 101 -11.51 8.85 -2.02
C LEU A 101 -12.19 8.92 -3.40
N GLY A 102 -13.44 8.49 -3.50
CA GLY A 102 -14.18 8.37 -4.77
C GLY A 102 -13.79 7.15 -5.61
N ALA A 103 -12.50 6.82 -5.70
CA ALA A 103 -12.03 5.68 -6.48
C ALA A 103 -12.46 4.35 -5.86
N GLN A 104 -12.28 4.16 -4.55
CA GLN A 104 -12.72 2.93 -3.88
C GLN A 104 -14.25 2.79 -3.89
N GLU A 105 -14.99 3.85 -3.53
CA GLU A 105 -16.45 3.81 -3.48
C GLU A 105 -17.06 3.57 -4.86
N GLY A 106 -16.61 4.32 -5.87
CA GLY A 106 -17.04 4.15 -7.25
C GLY A 106 -16.64 2.79 -7.82
N GLY A 107 -15.45 2.31 -7.48
CA GLY A 107 -14.97 1.00 -7.91
C GLY A 107 -15.83 -0.15 -7.37
N TYR A 108 -16.15 -0.17 -6.07
CA TYR A 108 -17.07 -1.18 -5.54
C TYR A 108 -18.48 -1.06 -6.13
N LEU A 109 -18.99 0.16 -6.34
CA LEU A 109 -20.33 0.38 -6.91
C LEU A 109 -20.45 -0.13 -8.34
N LEU A 110 -19.42 0.11 -9.17
CA LEU A 110 -19.38 -0.34 -10.56
C LEU A 110 -19.26 -1.86 -10.68
N LEU A 111 -18.70 -2.52 -9.67
CA LEU A 111 -18.43 -3.95 -9.68
C LEU A 111 -19.47 -4.77 -8.92
N ALA A 112 -20.23 -4.16 -8.01
CA ALA A 112 -21.32 -4.80 -7.27
C ALA A 112 -22.25 -5.63 -8.17
N PRO A 113 -22.67 -5.15 -9.36
CA PRO A 113 -23.55 -5.92 -10.24
C PRO A 113 -22.93 -7.20 -10.77
N LEU A 114 -21.60 -7.26 -10.95
CA LEU A 114 -20.89 -8.45 -11.43
C LEU A 114 -20.94 -9.62 -10.45
N VAL A 115 -21.21 -9.30 -9.18
CA VAL A 115 -21.18 -10.24 -8.06
C VAL A 115 -22.57 -10.40 -7.43
N GLY A 116 -23.60 -9.88 -8.10
CA GLY A 116 -24.99 -9.93 -7.64
C GLY A 116 -25.27 -9.09 -6.38
N LEU A 117 -24.39 -8.16 -6.02
CA LEU A 117 -24.54 -7.33 -4.84
C LEU A 117 -25.32 -6.05 -5.17
N PRO A 118 -26.28 -5.65 -4.30
CA PRO A 118 -26.93 -4.36 -4.45
C PRO A 118 -25.94 -3.21 -4.16
N PRO A 119 -26.08 -2.04 -4.80
CA PRO A 119 -25.19 -0.89 -4.62
C PRO A 119 -25.03 -0.47 -3.16
N GLU A 120 -26.11 -0.59 -2.37
CA GLU A 120 -26.13 -0.26 -0.94
C GLU A 120 -25.18 -1.13 -0.13
N ALA A 121 -25.13 -2.44 -0.42
CA ALA A 121 -24.23 -3.38 0.24
C ALA A 121 -22.76 -3.12 -0.14
N ALA A 122 -22.50 -2.76 -1.40
CA ALA A 122 -21.16 -2.42 -1.87
C ALA A 122 -20.64 -1.12 -1.23
N LEU A 123 -21.51 -0.11 -1.05
CA LEU A 123 -21.18 1.11 -0.30
C LEU A 123 -20.91 0.81 1.17
N ALA A 124 -21.76 -0.01 1.80
CA ALA A 124 -21.59 -0.38 3.20
C ALA A 124 -20.27 -1.15 3.43
N LEU A 125 -19.90 -2.05 2.50
CA LEU A 125 -18.59 -2.73 2.52
C LEU A 125 -17.43 -1.74 2.37
N SER A 126 -17.53 -0.79 1.44
CA SER A 126 -16.51 0.26 1.24
C SER A 126 -16.32 1.11 2.50
N LEU A 127 -17.42 1.50 3.15
CA LEU A 127 -17.41 2.25 4.41
C LEU A 127 -16.80 1.44 5.55
N ALA A 128 -17.18 0.17 5.70
CA ALA A 128 -16.64 -0.73 6.72
C ALA A 128 -15.10 -0.86 6.57
N LYS A 129 -14.62 -1.05 5.34
CA LYS A 129 -13.18 -1.10 5.05
C LYS A 129 -12.46 0.20 5.42
N ARG A 130 -13.09 1.34 5.18
CA ARG A 130 -12.50 2.63 5.55
C ARG A 130 -12.49 2.85 7.06
N ALA A 131 -13.55 2.46 7.77
CA ALA A 131 -13.57 2.50 9.23
C ALA A 131 -12.41 1.71 9.83
N ARG A 132 -12.12 0.52 9.30
CA ARG A 132 -10.95 -0.29 9.67
C ARG A 132 -9.63 0.42 9.39
N GLU A 133 -9.46 0.99 8.20
CA GLU A 133 -8.25 1.73 7.82
C GLU A 133 -7.98 2.90 8.75
N LEU A 134 -9.02 3.63 9.15
CA LEU A 134 -8.91 4.72 10.12
C LEU A 134 -8.62 4.19 11.52
N ALA A 135 -9.28 3.12 11.94
CA ALA A 135 -9.06 2.50 13.25
C ALA A 135 -7.62 2.00 13.44
N LEU A 136 -6.99 1.49 12.38
CA LEU A 136 -5.59 1.04 12.41
C LEU A 136 -4.59 2.16 12.09
N GLY A 137 -4.95 3.09 11.22
CA GLY A 137 -4.08 4.19 10.77
C GLY A 137 -3.93 5.32 11.79
N LEU A 138 -5.02 5.69 12.49
CA LEU A 138 -5.00 6.77 13.47
C LEU A 138 -4.03 6.52 14.63
N PRO A 139 -4.01 5.33 15.28
CA PRO A 139 -3.02 5.04 16.32
C PRO A 139 -1.58 5.14 15.82
N GLY A 140 -1.31 4.70 14.58
CA GLY A 140 0.01 4.81 13.96
C GLY A 140 0.43 6.27 13.74
N LEU A 141 -0.48 7.11 13.24
CA LEU A 141 -0.26 8.54 13.09
C LEU A 141 -0.06 9.25 14.42
N LEU A 142 -0.86 8.91 15.42
CA LEU A 142 -0.72 9.45 16.78
C LEU A 142 0.65 9.06 17.36
N TYR A 143 1.04 7.79 17.24
CA TYR A 143 2.35 7.32 17.67
C TYR A 143 3.49 8.09 16.98
N LEU A 144 3.41 8.26 15.66
CA LEU A 144 4.39 9.03 14.90
C LEU A 144 4.47 10.47 15.40
N HIS A 145 3.32 11.13 15.57
CA HIS A 145 3.23 12.51 16.07
C HIS A 145 3.84 12.69 17.46
N PHE A 146 3.59 11.75 18.37
CA PHE A 146 4.23 11.76 19.70
C PHE A 146 5.73 11.48 19.62
N SER A 147 6.15 10.54 18.75
CA SER A 147 7.55 10.21 18.57
C SER A 147 8.36 11.39 18.00
N GLU A 148 7.82 12.09 16.99
CA GLU A 148 8.46 13.26 16.38
C GLU A 148 8.53 14.43 17.36
N ARG A 149 7.47 14.68 18.14
CA ARG A 149 7.49 15.69 19.21
C ARG A 149 8.58 15.41 20.23
N ASN A 150 8.76 14.15 20.63
CA ASN A 150 9.80 13.77 21.58
C ASN A 150 11.21 13.89 20.96
N TRP A 151 11.34 13.62 19.66
CA TRP A 151 12.61 13.72 18.95
C TRP A 151 13.03 15.17 18.70
N GLN A 152 12.10 16.05 18.33
CA GLN A 152 12.31 17.49 18.19
C GLN A 152 12.69 18.13 19.54
N ARG A 153 12.07 17.72 20.64
CA ARG A 153 12.44 18.18 22.00
C ARG A 153 13.87 17.82 22.39
N ARG A 154 14.40 16.69 21.92
CA ARG A 154 15.79 16.27 22.18
C ARG A 154 16.82 16.98 21.31
N ARG A 155 16.40 17.56 20.18
CA ARG A 155 17.25 18.28 19.23
C ARG A 155 17.17 19.80 19.32
N ALA A 156 16.35 20.34 20.23
CA ALA A 156 16.34 21.77 20.50
C ALA A 156 17.75 22.21 20.94
N PRO A 157 18.42 23.12 20.19
CA PRO A 157 19.72 23.63 20.57
C PRO A 157 19.64 24.27 21.96
N GLN A 158 20.59 23.93 22.85
CA GLN A 158 20.72 24.64 24.12
C GLN A 158 20.92 26.13 23.81
N PRO A 159 20.18 27.04 24.48
CA PRO A 159 20.42 28.47 24.31
C PRO A 159 21.86 28.73 24.74
N ILE A 160 22.64 29.32 23.83
CA ILE A 160 24.00 29.78 24.12
C ILE A 160 23.83 30.80 25.25
N ALA A 161 24.38 30.49 26.43
CA ALA A 161 24.41 31.41 27.55
C ALA A 161 25.38 32.55 27.19
N ASP A 162 24.86 33.76 27.15
CA ASP A 162 25.63 35.01 27.03
C ASP A 162 26.49 35.28 28.27
#